data_AF-A0A739AFG6-F1
#
_entry.id   AF-A0A739AFG6-F1
#
_cell.length_a   1.000
_cell.length_b   1.000
_cell.length_c   1.000
_cell.angle_alpha   90.00
_cell.angle_beta   90.00
_cell.angle_gamma   90.00
#
_symmetry.space_group_name_H-M   'P 1'
#
loop_
_entity.id
_entity.type
_entity.pdbx_description
1 polymer ?
#
loop_
_entity_poly.entity_id
_entity_poly.type
_entity_poly.pdbx_seq_one_letter_code
_entity_poly.pdbx_strand_id
1 'polypeptide(L)'
;MAALPYMQLYIADYLADTMHLSTEEHGAYLLLMFNYWQTGRAIPKSRLAKIARLDNERWISVEESLSEFFIDNGEEWIHERIE
;
A
#
# COMPACT_ATOMS: atom_id res chain seq x y z
N MET A 1 -19.22 4.62 -6.48
CA MET A 1 -19.41 5.20 -5.14
C MET A 1 -18.51 6.40 -5.04
N ALA A 2 -18.99 7.53 -4.50
CA ALA A 2 -18.11 8.65 -4.18
C ALA A 2 -17.16 8.20 -3.07
N ALA A 3 -15.87 8.50 -3.19
CA ALA A 3 -14.91 8.22 -2.13
C ALA A 3 -15.40 8.87 -0.83
N LEU A 4 -15.33 8.16 0.29
CA LEU A 4 -15.68 8.71 1.60
C LEU A 4 -14.84 9.98 1.83
N PRO A 5 -15.34 11.03 2.49
CA PRO A 5 -14.61 12.29 2.63
C PRO A 5 -13.41 12.22 3.60
N TYR A 6 -13.21 11.08 4.26
CA TYR A 6 -12.24 10.93 5.34
C TYR A 6 -11.79 9.47 5.52
N MET A 7 -10.47 9.26 5.56
CA MET A 7 -9.85 7.98 5.93
C MET A 7 -9.37 8.06 7.37
N GLN A 8 -9.80 7.12 8.21
CA GLN A 8 -9.29 7.00 9.57
C GLN A 8 -7.92 6.31 9.55
N LEU A 9 -6.90 7.01 10.03
CA LEU A 9 -5.54 6.48 10.16
C LEU A 9 -5.05 6.67 11.60
N TYR A 10 -4.85 5.55 12.29
CA TYR A 10 -4.30 5.56 13.65
C TYR A 10 -2.78 5.66 13.58
N ILE A 11 -2.25 6.86 13.83
CA ILE A 11 -0.82 7.16 13.64
C ILE A 11 0.08 6.30 14.53
N ALA A 12 -0.32 6.02 15.77
CA ALA A 12 0.47 5.21 16.67
C ALA A 12 0.64 3.77 16.14
N ASP A 13 -0.43 3.14 15.70
CA ASP A 13 -0.41 1.78 15.15
C ASP A 13 0.36 1.74 13.83
N TYR A 14 0.11 2.72 12.94
CA TYR A 14 0.85 2.86 11.70
C TYR A 14 2.36 2.93 11.94
N LEU A 15 2.81 3.80 12.85
CA LEU A 15 4.24 3.92 13.14
C LEU A 15 4.78 2.65 13.79
N ALA A 16 4.07 2.06 14.76
CA ALA A 16 4.51 0.83 15.42
C ALA A 16 4.86 -0.29 14.43
N ASP A 17 4.08 -0.42 13.36
CA ASP A 17 4.28 -1.47 12.35
C ASP A 17 5.22 -1.06 11.21
N THR A 18 5.56 0.23 11.05
CA THR A 18 6.29 0.71 9.86
C THR A 18 7.59 1.44 10.17
N MET A 19 8.01 1.58 11.44
CA MET A 19 9.22 2.33 11.81
C MET A 19 10.52 1.82 11.17
N HIS A 20 10.57 0.57 10.70
CA HIS A 20 11.72 0.01 9.99
C HIS A 20 11.78 0.41 8.51
N LEU A 21 10.69 0.94 7.96
CA LEU A 21 10.64 1.39 6.57
C LEU A 21 11.45 2.67 6.39
N SER A 22 12.07 2.78 5.21
CA SER A 22 12.64 4.02 4.72
C SER A 22 11.54 5.02 4.34
N THR A 23 11.92 6.30 4.19
CA THR A 23 11.00 7.37 3.77
C THR A 23 10.28 7.05 2.45
N GLU A 24 10.96 6.41 1.51
CA GLU A 24 10.36 6.04 0.21
C GLU A 24 9.37 4.88 0.35
N GLU A 25 9.70 3.86 1.14
CA GLU A 25 8.81 2.73 1.42
C GLU A 25 7.55 3.19 2.16
N HIS A 26 7.68 4.11 3.13
CA HIS A 26 6.52 4.77 3.74
C HIS A 26 5.66 5.48 2.69
N GLY A 27 6.27 6.23 1.78
CA GLY A 27 5.54 6.94 0.72
C GLY A 27 4.80 5.98 -0.22
N ALA A 28 5.48 4.91 -0.64
CA ALA A 28 4.90 3.87 -1.49
C ALA A 28 3.73 3.17 -0.79
N TYR A 29 3.92 2.76 0.47
CA TYR A 29 2.88 2.10 1.26
C TYR A 29 1.64 2.98 1.43
N LEU A 30 1.81 4.25 1.81
CA LEU A 30 0.70 5.20 1.94
C LEU A 30 -0.07 5.38 0.62
N LEU A 31 0.64 5.49 -0.52
CA LEU A 31 -0.02 5.62 -1.82
C LEU A 31 -0.85 4.39 -2.19
N LEU A 32 -0.36 3.19 -1.87
CA LEU A 32 -1.10 1.94 -2.04
C LEU A 32 -2.33 1.90 -1.13
N MET A 33 -2.18 2.21 0.16
CA MET A 33 -3.30 2.31 1.11
C MET A 33 -4.37 3.31 0.63
N PHE A 34 -3.96 4.49 0.13
CA PHE A 34 -4.90 5.48 -0.39
C PHE A 34 -5.66 4.96 -1.61
N ASN A 35 -4.99 4.25 -2.51
CA ASN A 35 -5.65 3.64 -3.67
C ASN A 35 -6.65 2.56 -3.25
N TYR A 36 -6.26 1.71 -2.30
CA TYR A 36 -7.12 0.67 -1.76
C TYR A 36 -8.37 1.28 -1.13
N TRP A 37 -8.19 2.24 -0.24
CA TRP A 37 -9.29 2.90 0.46
C TRP A 37 -10.21 3.68 -0.50
N GLN A 38 -9.65 4.34 -1.52
CA GLN A 38 -10.45 5.06 -2.51
C GLN A 38 -11.29 4.13 -3.39
N THR A 39 -10.75 2.96 -3.74
CA THR A 39 -11.40 2.04 -4.68
C THR A 39 -12.24 0.96 -4.00
N GLY A 40 -11.94 0.65 -2.73
CA GLY A 40 -12.51 -0.46 -1.97
C GLY A 40 -12.22 -1.81 -2.63
N ARG A 41 -11.06 -1.96 -3.29
CA ARG A 41 -10.70 -3.15 -4.07
C ARG A 41 -9.25 -3.50 -3.87
N ALA A 42 -8.96 -4.79 -3.98
CA ALA A 42 -7.62 -5.33 -4.11
C ALA A 42 -6.86 -4.62 -5.25
N ILE A 43 -5.54 -4.47 -5.08
CA ILE A 43 -4.69 -3.76 -6.03
C ILE A 43 -4.05 -4.78 -6.97
N PRO A 44 -4.31 -4.73 -8.29
CA PRO A 44 -3.66 -5.62 -9.23
C PRO A 44 -2.14 -5.42 -9.24
N LYS A 45 -1.36 -6.49 -9.19
CA LYS A 45 0.12 -6.44 -9.18
C LYS A 45 0.71 -5.62 -10.32
N SER A 46 0.10 -5.73 -11.49
CA SER A 46 0.47 -4.96 -12.69
C SER A 46 0.39 -3.43 -12.52
N ARG A 47 -0.23 -2.94 -11.45
CA ARG A 47 -0.42 -1.51 -11.17
C ARG A 47 0.36 -1.01 -9.96
N LEU A 48 0.97 -1.89 -9.17
CA LEU A 48 1.60 -1.52 -7.89
C LEU A 48 2.68 -0.44 -8.06
N ALA A 49 3.69 -0.69 -8.91
CA ALA A 49 4.75 0.27 -9.21
C ALA A 49 4.19 1.64 -9.64
N LYS A 50 3.17 1.63 -10.53
CA LYS A 50 2.55 2.85 -11.05
C LYS A 50 1.80 3.63 -9.97
N ILE A 51 1.11 2.95 -9.06
CA ILE A 51 0.38 3.58 -7.95
C ILE A 51 1.37 4.14 -6.92
N ALA A 52 2.41 3.36 -6.59
CA ALA A 52 3.50 3.77 -5.71
C ALA A 52 4.39 4.88 -6.31
N ARG A 53 4.21 5.20 -7.59
CA ARG A 53 5.00 6.20 -8.36
C ARG A 53 6.49 5.88 -8.44
N LEU A 54 6.80 4.59 -8.53
CA LEU A 54 8.16 4.09 -8.71
C LEU A 54 8.31 3.51 -10.11
N ASP A 55 9.52 3.58 -10.66
CA ASP A 55 9.87 2.78 -11.82
C ASP A 55 10.01 1.30 -11.44
N ASN A 56 10.08 0.42 -12.44
CA ASN A 56 10.09 -1.02 -12.21
C ASN A 56 11.33 -1.51 -11.47
N GLU A 57 12.49 -0.87 -11.65
CA GLU A 57 13.73 -1.27 -11.00
C GLU A 57 13.65 -0.95 -9.51
N ARG A 58 13.20 0.27 -9.18
CA ARG A 58 13.04 0.67 -7.78
C ARG A 58 11.89 -0.05 -7.09
N TRP A 59 10.82 -0.33 -7.82
CA TRP A 59 9.66 -1.07 -7.30
C TRP A 59 10.07 -2.44 -6.75
N ILE A 60 10.93 -3.20 -7.42
CA ILE A 60 11.34 -4.54 -6.96
C ILE A 60 11.94 -4.50 -5.55
N SER A 61 12.77 -3.50 -5.24
CA SER A 61 13.35 -3.36 -3.89
C SER A 61 12.31 -2.97 -2.84
N VAL A 62 11.38 -2.09 -3.18
CA VAL A 62 10.32 -1.63 -2.26
C VAL A 62 9.27 -2.72 -2.05
N GLU A 63 8.97 -3.49 -3.10
CA GLU A 63 8.00 -4.60 -3.07
C GLU A 63 8.36 -5.64 -2.02
N GLU A 64 9.65 -5.99 -1.90
CA GLU A 64 10.15 -6.94 -0.91
C GLU A 64 9.76 -6.51 0.51
N SER A 65 10.06 -5.26 0.88
CA SER A 65 9.73 -4.69 2.19
C SER A 65 8.23 -4.54 2.41
N LEU A 66 7.45 -4.22 1.37
CA LEU A 66 6.01 -3.96 1.51
C LEU A 66 5.16 -5.22 1.49
N SER A 67 5.68 -6.33 0.95
CA SER A 67 4.93 -7.58 0.79
C SER A 67 4.36 -8.11 2.11
N GLU A 68 5.01 -7.84 3.24
CA GLU A 68 4.54 -8.27 4.57
C GLU A 68 3.22 -7.63 5.02
N PHE A 69 2.85 -6.48 4.45
CA PHE A 69 1.64 -5.74 4.82
C PHE A 69 0.39 -6.14 4.00
N PHE A 70 0.56 -7.00 2.99
CA PHE A 70 -0.53 -7.39 2.08
C PHE A 70 -0.66 -8.90 1.99
N ILE A 71 -1.89 -9.38 1.84
CA ILE A 71 -2.12 -10.75 1.37
C ILE A 71 -1.96 -10.74 -0.15
N ASP A 72 -1.03 -11.57 -0.62
CA ASP A 72 -0.82 -11.83 -2.03
C ASP A 72 -1.62 -13.07 -2.48
N ASN A 73 -2.62 -12.88 -3.35
CA ASN A 73 -3.43 -13.97 -3.90
C ASN A 73 -2.89 -14.51 -5.25
N GLY A 74 -1.72 -14.03 -5.69
CA GLY A 74 -1.11 -14.34 -6.97
C GLY A 74 -1.26 -13.22 -8.00
N GLU A 75 -2.41 -12.56 -8.07
CA GLU A 75 -2.74 -11.53 -9.06
C GLU A 75 -2.85 -10.12 -8.46
N GLU A 76 -3.25 -10.03 -7.19
CA GLU A 76 -3.60 -8.81 -6.50
C GLU A 76 -3.05 -8.81 -5.07
N TRP A 77 -2.84 -7.60 -4.54
CA TRP A 77 -2.54 -7.35 -3.14
C TRP A 77 -3.80 -6.89 -2.41
N ILE A 78 -4.13 -7.61 -1.34
CA ILE A 78 -5.27 -7.36 -0.46
C ILE A 78 -4.75 -6.78 0.85
N HIS A 79 -5.36 -5.70 1.33
CA HIS A 79 -4.95 -5.04 2.57
C HIS A 79 -5.94 -5.38 3.70
N GLU A 80 -5.61 -6.33 4.57
CA GLU A 80 -6.53 -6.87 5.58
C GLU A 80 -7.18 -5.81 6.48
N ARG A 81 -6.44 -4.76 6.86
CA ARG A 81 -6.97 -3.72 7.76
C ARG A 81 -7.93 -2.73 7.09
N ILE A 82 -7.98 -2.68 5.76
CA ILE A 82 -8.80 -1.72 4.99
C ILE A 82 -10.00 -2.41 4.31
N GLU A 83 -9.95 -3.73 4.12
CA GLU A 83 -11.10 -4.56 3.68
C GLU A 83 -12.37 -4.32 4.51
#